data_AF-A0A2P4Y4S6-F1
#
_entry.id   AF-A0A2P4Y4S6-F1
#
_cell.length_a   1.000
_cell.length_b   1.000
_cell.length_c   1.000
_cell.angle_alpha   90.00
_cell.angle_beta   90.00
_cell.angle_gamma   90.00
#
_symmetry.space_group_name_H-M   'P 1'
#
loop_
_entity.id
_entity.type
_entity.pdbx_description
1 polymer ?
#
loop_
_entity_poly.entity_id
_entity_poly.type
_entity_poly.pdbx_seq_one_letter_code
_entity_poly.pdbx_strand_id
1 'polypeptide(L)'
;YYPNIIKSLVSGFFMQVAHRAVGGHYVTVKDNQVVHLHPSCVLDDKPDWVVYNEFVLTSRNYIRLNTRIMGDWLVDIAPHYFDLANFPPGDAKRELETLYRRMHARNNSKKLR
;
A
#
# COMPACT_ATOMS: atom_id res chain seq x y z
N TYR A 1 -5.60 -14.64 13.59
CA TYR A 1 -4.80 -13.81 14.51
C TYR A 1 -3.93 -12.80 13.75
N TYR A 2 -3.01 -13.25 12.89
CA TYR A 2 -2.09 -12.39 12.11
C TYR A 2 -2.75 -11.25 11.28
N PRO A 3 -3.89 -11.45 10.59
CA PRO A 3 -4.51 -10.36 9.81
C PRO A 3 -5.00 -9.18 10.65
N ASN A 4 -5.41 -9.42 11.89
CA ASN A 4 -5.89 -8.35 12.78
C ASN A 4 -4.73 -7.46 13.22
N ILE A 5 -3.57 -8.06 13.51
CA ILE A 5 -2.34 -7.32 13.85
C ILE A 5 -1.93 -6.43 12.68
N ILE A 6 -1.88 -6.98 11.47
CA ILE A 6 -1.49 -6.17 10.31
C ILE A 6 -2.51 -5.06 10.03
N LYS A 7 -3.81 -5.33 10.15
CA LYS A 7 -4.83 -4.27 10.03
C LYS A 7 -4.64 -3.17 11.08
N SER A 8 -4.27 -3.52 12.31
CA SER A 8 -3.92 -2.53 13.33
C SER A 8 -2.68 -1.71 12.93
N LEU A 9 -1.65 -2.34 12.37
CA LEU A 9 -0.48 -1.62 11.83
C LEU A 9 -0.89 -0.66 10.72
N VAL A 10 -1.71 -1.11 9.76
CA VAL A 10 -2.22 -0.26 8.68
C VAL A 10 -2.98 0.96 9.23
N SER A 11 -3.75 0.80 10.30
CA SER A 11 -4.48 1.94 10.90
C SER A 11 -3.58 3.02 11.50
N GLY A 12 -2.37 2.67 11.96
CA GLY A 12 -1.39 3.66 12.44
C GLY A 12 -0.44 4.17 11.35
N PHE A 13 -0.13 3.33 10.35
CA PHE A 13 0.91 3.56 9.35
C PHE A 13 0.36 3.71 7.93
N PHE A 14 -0.92 4.04 7.75
CA PHE A 14 -1.56 4.16 6.43
C PHE A 14 -0.89 5.19 5.49
N MET A 15 -0.15 6.15 6.04
CA MET A 15 0.65 7.11 5.24
C MET A 15 2.00 6.54 4.80
N GLN A 16 2.53 5.53 5.51
CA GLN A 16 3.84 4.93 5.25
C GLN A 16 3.68 3.66 4.42
N VAL A 17 3.16 3.85 3.21
CA VAL A 17 2.84 2.76 2.28
C VAL A 17 3.64 2.92 1.00
N ALA A 18 4.12 1.81 0.45
CA ALA A 18 4.74 1.77 -0.86
C ALA A 18 4.08 0.72 -1.76
N HIS A 19 3.96 1.06 -3.04
CA HIS A 19 3.43 0.19 -4.09
C HIS A 19 4.55 -0.29 -5.00
N ARG A 20 4.50 -1.55 -5.40
CA ARG A 20 5.47 -2.16 -6.32
C ARG A 20 5.17 -1.69 -7.75
N ALA A 21 6.11 -0.99 -8.36
CA ALA A 21 6.02 -0.61 -9.77
C ALA A 21 6.36 -1.81 -10.67
N VAL A 22 5.98 -1.73 -11.95
CA VAL A 22 6.26 -2.77 -12.96
C VAL A 22 7.76 -3.05 -13.09
N GLY A 23 8.61 -2.04 -12.87
CA GLY A 23 10.07 -2.17 -12.87
C GLY A 23 10.68 -2.87 -11.64
N GLY A 24 9.86 -3.39 -10.71
CA GLY A 24 10.30 -4.14 -9.54
C GLY A 24 10.89 -3.31 -8.40
N HIS A 25 10.97 -2.00 -8.55
CA HIS A 25 11.20 -1.06 -7.45
C HIS A 25 9.86 -0.69 -6.78
N TYR A 26 9.95 -0.09 -5.60
CA TYR A 26 8.79 0.40 -4.88
C TYR A 26 8.69 1.92 -5.03
N VAL A 27 7.47 2.43 -4.99
CA VAL A 27 7.18 3.86 -5.02
C VAL A 27 6.33 4.19 -3.82
N THR A 28 6.74 5.18 -3.03
CA THR A 28 5.95 5.63 -1.88
C THR A 28 4.64 6.26 -2.35
N VAL A 29 3.56 5.94 -1.64
CA VAL A 29 2.25 6.51 -1.88
C VAL A 29 2.31 8.03 -1.63
N LYS A 30 1.66 8.81 -2.51
CA LYS A 30 1.59 10.28 -2.53
C LYS A 30 2.90 11.03 -2.81
N ASP A 31 4.01 10.65 -2.19
CA ASP A 31 5.28 11.36 -2.35
C ASP A 31 6.07 10.94 -3.60
N ASN A 32 5.64 9.85 -4.25
CA ASN A 32 6.24 9.30 -5.47
C ASN A 32 7.75 9.09 -5.38
N GLN A 33 8.26 8.75 -4.19
CA GLN A 33 9.68 8.47 -3.99
C GLN A 33 9.99 7.05 -4.42
N VAL A 34 10.96 6.90 -5.30
CA VAL A 34 11.50 5.57 -5.66
C VAL A 34 12.31 5.04 -4.49
N VAL A 35 11.90 3.88 -3.98
CA VAL A 35 12.50 3.20 -2.84
C VAL A 35 12.74 1.73 -3.13
N HIS A 36 13.67 1.15 -2.38
CA HIS A 36 13.99 -0.27 -2.43
C HIS A 36 13.80 -0.91 -1.05
N LEU A 37 13.48 -2.19 -1.03
CA LEU A 37 13.54 -2.96 0.22
C LEU A 37 14.99 -2.98 0.68
N HIS A 38 15.22 -2.63 1.95
CA HIS A 38 16.56 -2.68 2.53
C HIS A 38 17.11 -4.12 2.50
N PRO A 39 18.44 -4.35 2.32
CA PRO A 39 19.02 -5.70 2.27
C PRO A 39 18.75 -6.59 3.49
N SER A 40 18.43 -5.97 4.64
CA SER A 40 18.05 -6.70 5.86
C SER A 40 16.57 -7.16 5.88
N CYS A 41 15.83 -6.96 4.79
CA CYS A 41 14.43 -7.35 4.70
C CYS A 41 14.32 -8.87 4.57
N VAL A 42 13.45 -9.48 5.38
CA VAL A 42 13.21 -10.94 5.40
C VAL A 42 12.06 -11.37 4.48
N LEU A 43 11.49 -10.43 3.71
CA LEU A 43 10.47 -10.76 2.72
C LEU A 43 11.12 -11.45 1.52
N ASP A 44 10.92 -12.76 1.42
CA ASP A 44 11.35 -13.55 0.27
C ASP A 44 10.54 -13.24 -0.99
N ASP A 45 9.30 -12.79 -0.80
CA ASP A 45 8.40 -12.38 -1.86
C ASP A 45 8.39 -10.85 -2.04
N LYS A 46 8.03 -10.40 -3.24
CA LYS A 46 7.86 -8.97 -3.57
C LYS A 46 6.37 -8.64 -3.62
N PRO A 47 5.69 -8.36 -2.50
CA PRO A 47 4.27 -7.97 -2.48
C PRO A 47 4.01 -6.70 -3.29
N ASP A 48 2.81 -6.55 -3.82
CA ASP A 48 2.40 -5.33 -4.51
C ASP A 48 2.25 -4.13 -3.56
N TRP A 49 1.84 -4.38 -2.33
CA TRP A 49 1.66 -3.36 -1.30
C TRP A 49 2.43 -3.72 -0.04
N VAL A 50 3.21 -2.76 0.45
CA VAL A 50 3.89 -2.85 1.73
C VAL A 50 3.61 -1.62 2.58
N VAL A 51 3.50 -1.84 3.88
CA VAL A 51 3.66 -0.78 4.87
C VAL A 51 5.09 -0.83 5.40
N TYR A 52 5.72 0.32 5.59
CA TYR A 52 7.06 0.43 6.15
C TYR A 52 7.06 1.28 7.42
N ASN A 53 8.08 1.10 8.27
CA ASN A 53 8.23 1.88 9.52
C ASN A 53 9.33 2.94 9.42
N GLU A 54 10.38 2.68 8.65
CA GLU A 54 11.51 3.60 8.53
C GLU A 54 11.84 3.86 7.07
N PHE A 55 12.10 5.14 6.78
CA PHE A 55 12.68 5.59 5.53
C PHE A 55 14.16 5.91 5.77
N VAL A 56 15.04 5.28 5.01
CA VAL A 56 16.49 5.45 5.12
C VAL A 56 17.01 6.16 3.88
N LEU A 57 17.39 7.43 4.07
CA LEU A 57 17.92 8.30 3.04
C LEU A 57 19.44 8.08 2.90
N THR A 58 19.88 7.57 1.76
CA THR A 58 21.32 7.40 1.42
C THR A 58 21.53 7.66 -0.08
N SER A 59 22.58 7.11 -0.69
CA SER A 59 22.76 7.12 -2.16
C SER A 59 21.63 6.40 -2.91
N ARG A 60 20.95 5.46 -2.27
CA ARG A 60 19.67 4.88 -2.71
C ARG A 60 18.69 4.90 -1.55
N ASN A 61 17.44 5.24 -1.81
CA ASN A 61 16.43 5.28 -0.75
C ASN A 61 15.97 3.87 -0.41
N TYR A 62 15.96 3.54 0.87
CA TYR A 62 15.50 2.24 1.36
C TYR A 62 14.37 2.37 2.36
N ILE A 63 13.49 1.37 2.37
CA ILE A 63 12.46 1.20 3.38
C ILE A 63 12.76 -0.04 4.23
N ARG A 64 12.59 0.10 5.56
CA ARG A 64 12.86 -0.98 6.55
C ARG A 64 11.60 -1.33 7.34
N LEU A 65 11.65 -2.55 7.91
CA LEU A 65 10.56 -3.17 8.66
C LEU A 65 9.27 -3.24 7.82
N ASN A 66 9.43 -3.77 6.61
CA ASN A 66 8.36 -3.85 5.63
C ASN A 66 7.41 -5.01 6.00
N THR A 67 6.11 -4.73 6.01
CA THR A 67 5.07 -5.73 6.21
C THR A 67 4.16 -5.78 4.98
N ARG A 68 3.91 -6.98 4.47
CA ARG A 68 2.95 -7.23 3.39
C ARG A 68 1.54 -6.85 3.82
N ILE A 69 0.82 -6.10 2.98
CA ILE A 69 -0.57 -5.73 3.21
C ILE A 69 -1.44 -6.00 1.98
N MET A 70 -2.76 -6.04 2.17
CA MET A 70 -3.72 -6.08 1.07
C MET A 70 -4.17 -4.66 0.75
N GLY A 71 -4.24 -4.30 -0.53
CA GLY A 71 -4.73 -2.99 -0.96
C GLY A 71 -6.16 -2.69 -0.51
N ASP A 72 -7.01 -3.72 -0.39
CA ASP A 72 -8.37 -3.58 0.16
C ASP A 72 -8.39 -2.97 1.56
N TRP A 73 -7.36 -3.24 2.40
CA TRP A 73 -7.31 -2.71 3.76
C TRP A 73 -7.01 -1.21 3.78
N LEU A 74 -6.28 -0.69 2.80
CA LEU A 74 -5.96 0.73 2.72
C LEU A 74 -7.23 1.56 2.47
N VAL A 75 -8.04 1.12 1.50
CA VAL A 75 -9.30 1.79 1.14
C VAL A 75 -10.38 1.59 2.20
N ASP A 76 -10.39 0.45 2.90
CA ASP A 76 -11.34 0.18 3.99
C ASP A 76 -10.99 0.98 5.27
N ILE A 77 -9.70 1.13 5.61
CA ILE A 77 -9.26 1.74 6.88
C ILE A 77 -9.12 3.26 6.78
N ALA A 78 -8.57 3.77 5.67
CA ALA A 78 -8.28 5.19 5.50
C ALA A 78 -8.82 5.74 4.16
N PRO A 79 -10.14 5.62 3.88
CA PRO A 79 -10.71 6.04 2.60
C PRO A 79 -10.45 7.52 2.29
N HIS A 80 -10.42 8.38 3.31
CA HIS A 80 -10.13 9.81 3.15
C HIS A 80 -8.70 10.08 2.69
N TYR A 81 -7.74 9.25 3.10
CA TYR A 81 -6.35 9.40 2.68
C TYR A 81 -6.14 8.87 1.27
N PHE A 82 -6.79 7.76 0.92
CA PHE A 82 -6.72 7.09 -0.40
C PHE A 82 -7.77 7.61 -1.40
N ASP A 83 -8.23 8.84 -1.24
CA ASP A 83 -9.18 9.47 -2.16
C ASP A 83 -8.59 9.68 -3.56
N LEU A 84 -9.20 9.04 -4.57
CA LEU A 84 -8.79 9.06 -5.96
C LEU A 84 -8.78 10.47 -6.59
N ALA A 85 -9.62 11.39 -6.10
CA ALA A 85 -9.67 12.76 -6.61
C ALA A 85 -8.37 13.52 -6.32
N ASN A 86 -7.82 13.30 -5.12
CA ASN A 86 -6.62 13.97 -4.61
C ASN A 86 -5.36 13.10 -4.72
N PHE A 87 -5.47 11.87 -5.24
CA PHE A 87 -4.35 10.96 -5.37
C PHE A 87 -3.51 11.28 -6.61
N PRO A 88 -2.17 11.37 -6.50
CA PRO A 88 -1.33 11.69 -7.64
C PRO A 88 -1.38 10.59 -8.72
N PRO A 89 -1.16 10.94 -9.99
CA PRO A 89 -1.13 9.95 -11.07
C PRO A 89 0.04 8.97 -10.88
N GLY A 90 -0.17 7.70 -11.23
CA GLY A 90 0.85 6.66 -11.17
C GLY A 90 0.25 5.26 -11.08
N ASP A 91 1.11 4.24 -11.03
CA ASP A 91 0.70 2.84 -10.95
C ASP A 91 -0.15 2.56 -9.69
N ALA A 92 0.21 3.17 -8.56
CA ALA A 92 -0.55 3.07 -7.32
C ALA A 92 -1.99 3.59 -7.47
N LYS A 93 -2.21 4.68 -8.22
CA LYS A 93 -3.56 5.21 -8.48
C LYS A 93 -4.39 4.24 -9.32
N ARG A 94 -3.80 3.67 -10.37
CA ARG A 94 -4.48 2.70 -11.25
C ARG A 94 -4.90 1.44 -10.50
N GLU A 95 -4.05 0.97 -9.59
CA GLU A 95 -4.38 -0.16 -8.72
C GLU A 95 -5.51 0.21 -7.74
N LEU A 96 -5.44 1.40 -7.12
CA LEU A 96 -6.52 1.91 -6.26
C LEU A 96 -7.86 2.02 -7.01
N GLU A 97 -7.88 2.52 -8.24
CA GLU A 97 -9.10 2.57 -9.06
C GLU A 97 -9.70 1.17 -9.26
N THR A 98 -8.86 0.17 -9.49
CA THR A 98 -9.28 -1.22 -9.65
C THR A 98 -9.85 -1.78 -8.33
N LEU A 99 -9.23 -1.47 -7.20
CA LEU A 99 -9.69 -1.84 -5.86
C LEU A 99 -11.04 -1.20 -5.53
N TYR A 100 -11.21 0.10 -5.78
CA TYR A 100 -12.49 0.80 -5.58
C TYR A 100 -13.60 0.19 -6.43
N ARG A 101 -13.36 -0.12 -7.72
CA ARG A 101 -14.34 -0.81 -8.58
C ARG A 101 -14.77 -2.15 -7.99
N ARG A 102 -13.79 -2.95 -7.52
CA ARG A 102 -14.05 -4.24 -6.88
C ARG A 102 -14.86 -4.08 -5.58
N MET A 103 -14.53 -3.09 -4.76
CA MET A 103 -15.24 -2.77 -3.52
C MET A 103 -16.71 -2.39 -3.80
N HIS A 104 -16.96 -1.53 -4.78
CA HIS A 104 -18.32 -1.14 -5.18
C HIS A 104 -19.15 -2.34 -5.66
N ALA A 105 -18.57 -3.22 -6.49
CA ALA A 105 -19.23 -4.44 -6.94
C ALA A 105 -19.58 -5.38 -5.77
N ARG A 106 -18.66 -5.53 -4.80
CA ARG A 106 -18.87 -6.32 -3.58
C ARG A 106 -20.01 -5.77 -2.72
N ASN A 107 -20.07 -4.45 -2.56
CA ASN A 107 -21.10 -3.80 -1.74
C ASN A 107 -22.49 -3.88 -2.40
N ASN A 108 -22.59 -3.71 -3.71
CA ASN A 108 -23.85 -3.91 -4.44
C ASN A 108 -24.38 -5.34 -4.31
N SER A 109 -23.49 -6.34 -4.38
CA SER A 109 -23.85 -7.75 -4.24
C SER A 109 -24.41 -8.10 -2.86
N LYS A 110 -23.91 -7.44 -1.81
CA LYS A 110 -24.42 -7.61 -0.42
C LYS A 110 -25.77 -6.93 -0.21
N LYS A 111 -26.07 -5.86 -0.96
CA LYS A 111 -27.34 -5.12 -0.85
C LYS A 111 -28.52 -5.82 -1.53
N LEU A 112 -28.23 -6.75 -2.45
CA LEU A 112 -29.21 -7.60 -3.12
C LEU A 112 -29.56 -8.90 -2.36
N ARG A 113 -28.88 -9.17 -1.23
CA ARG A 113 -29.16 -10.32 -0.35
C ARG A 113 -29.82 -9.82 0.93
#